data_AF-A0A0C3ESC0-F1
#
_entry.id   AF-A0A0C3ESC0-F1
#
_cell.length_a   1.000
_cell.length_b   1.000
_cell.length_c   1.000
_cell.angle_alpha   90.00
_cell.angle_beta   90.00
_cell.angle_gamma   90.00
#
_symmetry.space_group_name_H-M   'P 1'
#
loop_
_entity.id
_entity.type
_entity.pdbx_description
1 polymer ?
#
loop_
_entity_poly.entity_id
_entity_poly.type
_entity_poly.pdbx_seq_one_letter_code
_entity_poly.pdbx_strand_id
1 'polypeptide(L)'
;MDELSQARAELALLEEQAQRLLKELLHVRAAVATQRAKVDELIRTRPTAFNLIPTEILLCILNLDVRACHHPKRKYQLAGVCQRWKNIILDSPSFWTTIHVATSASSIMTHLERSRGALLDIVIEASLWSQSNHLALVPSLDIVGPLAHR
;
A
#
# COMPACT_ATOMS: atom_id res chain seq x y z
N MET A 1 65.47 23.16 -33.69
CA MET A 1 64.49 23.39 -32.60
C MET A 1 64.59 22.21 -31.67
N ASP A 2 64.63 22.47 -30.37
CA ASP A 2 64.91 21.47 -29.33
C ASP A 2 63.65 20.64 -29.02
N GLU A 3 63.66 19.34 -29.33
CA GLU A 3 62.53 18.41 -29.16
C GLU A 3 62.04 18.36 -27.69
N LEU A 4 62.96 18.54 -26.74
CA LEU A 4 62.65 18.61 -25.31
C LEU A 4 61.76 19.81 -24.97
N SER A 5 62.01 20.95 -25.60
CA SER A 5 61.23 22.17 -25.43
C SER A 5 59.80 22.00 -25.96
N GLN A 6 59.65 21.31 -27.10
CA GLN A 6 58.35 21.02 -27.69
C GLN A 6 57.54 20.05 -26.83
N ALA A 7 58.15 18.95 -26.37
CA ALA A 7 57.50 17.98 -25.48
C ALA A 7 57.03 18.60 -24.15
N ARG A 8 57.81 19.55 -23.59
CA ARG A 8 57.43 20.29 -22.37
C ARG A 8 56.25 21.22 -22.59
N ALA A 9 56.20 21.92 -23.72
CA ALA A 9 55.08 22.79 -24.07
C ALA A 9 53.78 21.97 -24.26
N GLU A 10 53.89 20.81 -24.91
CA GLU A 10 52.76 19.90 -25.11
C GLU A 10 52.25 19.30 -23.79
N LEU A 11 53.16 18.91 -22.89
CA LEU A 11 52.78 18.44 -21.55
C LEU A 11 52.01 19.52 -20.76
N ALA A 12 52.52 20.76 -20.75
CA ALA A 12 51.87 21.86 -20.05
C ALA A 12 50.46 22.16 -20.59
N LEU A 13 50.28 22.07 -21.92
CA LEU A 13 48.98 22.24 -22.57
C LEU A 13 47.99 21.15 -22.13
N LEU A 14 48.43 19.89 -22.11
CA LEU A 14 47.60 18.75 -21.70
C LEU A 14 47.22 18.83 -20.22
N GLU A 15 48.13 19.25 -19.35
CA GLU A 15 47.85 19.46 -17.91
C GLU A 15 46.79 20.57 -17.71
N GLU A 16 46.90 21.68 -18.44
CA GLU A 16 45.90 22.75 -18.40
C GLU A 16 44.53 22.26 -18.93
N GLN A 17 44.52 21.44 -19.97
CA GLN A 17 43.30 20.83 -20.50
C GLN A 17 42.68 19.85 -19.49
N ALA A 18 43.48 19.02 -18.82
CA ALA A 18 43.02 18.10 -17.79
C ALA A 18 42.40 18.87 -16.60
N GLN A 19 43.01 19.98 -16.17
CA GLN A 19 42.46 20.83 -15.12
C GLN A 19 41.13 21.48 -15.53
N ARG A 20 41.02 21.97 -16.78
CA ARG A 20 39.77 22.52 -17.32
C ARG A 20 38.66 21.46 -17.34
N LEU A 21 38.93 20.28 -17.88
CA LEU A 21 37.97 19.18 -17.95
C LEU A 21 37.53 18.73 -16.55
N LEU A 22 38.44 18.66 -15.59
CA LEU A 22 38.10 18.32 -14.21
C LEU A 22 37.14 19.35 -13.60
N LYS A 23 37.39 20.64 -13.83
CA LYS A 23 36.52 21.74 -13.35
C LYS A 23 35.12 21.66 -13.98
N GLU A 24 35.04 21.40 -15.29
CA GLU A 24 33.76 21.19 -15.97
C GLU A 24 33.01 19.96 -15.43
N LEU A 25 33.71 18.84 -15.23
CA LEU A 25 33.11 17.61 -14.69
C LEU A 25 32.55 17.84 -13.29
N LEU A 26 33.29 18.54 -12.42
CA LEU A 26 32.81 18.91 -11.10
C LEU A 26 31.57 19.81 -11.16
N HIS A 27 31.56 20.79 -12.07
CA HIS A 27 30.39 21.65 -12.25
C HIS A 27 29.16 20.84 -12.69
N VAL A 28 29.30 19.97 -13.69
CA VAL A 28 28.21 19.12 -14.18
C VAL A 28 27.71 18.20 -13.07
N ARG A 29 28.60 17.60 -12.27
CA ARG A 29 28.20 16.75 -11.14
C ARG A 29 27.40 17.52 -10.09
N ALA A 30 27.80 18.75 -9.77
CA ALA A 30 27.03 19.60 -8.86
C ALA A 30 25.64 19.91 -9.44
N ALA A 31 25.55 20.27 -10.72
CA ALA A 31 24.28 20.51 -11.40
C ALA A 31 23.38 19.26 -11.42
N VAL A 32 23.93 18.08 -11.67
CA VAL A 32 23.21 16.80 -11.62
C VAL A 32 22.68 16.54 -10.21
N ALA A 33 23.48 16.77 -9.17
CA ALA A 33 23.03 16.62 -7.79
C ALA A 33 21.87 17.57 -7.45
N THR A 34 21.95 18.84 -7.87
CA THR A 34 20.87 19.81 -7.70
C THR A 34 19.59 19.38 -8.43
N GLN A 35 19.71 18.91 -9.68
CA GLN A 35 18.53 18.46 -10.43
C GLN A 35 17.91 17.20 -9.84
N ARG A 36 18.73 16.24 -9.36
CA ARG A 36 18.23 15.06 -8.65
C ARG A 36 17.44 15.44 -7.40
N ALA A 37 17.99 16.33 -6.58
CA ALA A 37 17.29 16.83 -5.39
C ALA A 37 15.95 17.52 -5.75
N LYS A 38 15.93 18.29 -6.86
CA LYS A 38 14.69 18.91 -7.36
C LYS A 38 13.66 17.87 -7.83
N VAL A 39 14.09 16.83 -8.53
CA VAL A 39 13.21 15.73 -8.97
C VAL A 39 12.64 14.99 -7.77
N ASP A 40 13.46 14.67 -6.77
CA ASP A 40 13.02 13.97 -5.56
C ASP A 40 11.99 14.79 -4.78
N GLU A 41 12.18 16.11 -4.68
CA GLU A 41 11.22 17.00 -4.03
C GLU A 41 9.90 17.10 -4.81
N LEU A 42 9.96 17.15 -6.14
CA LEU A 42 8.77 17.12 -6.99
C LEU A 42 8.00 15.80 -6.85
N ILE A 43 8.69 14.66 -6.77
CA ILE A 43 8.05 13.36 -6.53
C ILE A 43 7.39 13.34 -5.15
N ARG A 44 8.05 13.86 -4.13
CA ARG A 44 7.54 13.90 -2.74
C ARG A 44 6.30 14.79 -2.60
N THR A 45 6.29 15.94 -3.29
CA THR A 45 5.19 16.91 -3.23
C THR A 45 4.04 16.58 -4.17
N ARG A 46 4.27 15.74 -5.19
CA ARG A 46 3.23 15.30 -6.12
C ARG A 46 2.19 14.44 -5.36
N PRO A 47 0.91 14.84 -5.37
CA PRO A 47 -0.15 13.97 -4.88
C PRO A 47 -0.15 12.70 -5.71
N THR A 48 -0.03 11.53 -5.06
CA THR A 48 -0.19 10.26 -5.77
C THR A 48 -1.59 10.21 -6.40
N ALA A 49 -1.74 9.57 -7.56
CA ALA A 49 -3.02 9.50 -8.27
C ALA A 49 -4.16 9.00 -7.35
N PHE A 50 -3.86 8.08 -6.43
CA PHE A 50 -4.79 7.57 -5.44
C PHE A 50 -5.21 8.57 -4.37
N ASN A 51 -4.43 9.62 -4.09
CA ASN A 51 -4.81 10.71 -3.20
C ASN A 51 -5.76 11.71 -3.88
N LEU A 52 -5.87 11.68 -5.22
CA LEU A 52 -6.78 12.55 -5.99
C LEU A 52 -8.16 11.94 -6.17
N ILE A 53 -8.31 10.63 -5.98
CA ILE A 53 -9.60 9.94 -6.09
C ILE A 53 -10.47 10.36 -4.88
N PRO A 54 -11.73 10.79 -5.07
CA PRO A 54 -12.66 11.01 -3.97
C PRO A 54 -12.84 9.78 -3.09
N THR A 55 -13.15 9.98 -1.81
CA THR A 55 -13.21 8.88 -0.84
C THR A 55 -14.31 7.87 -1.20
N GLU A 56 -15.41 8.33 -1.76
CA GLU A 56 -16.56 7.53 -2.19
C GLU A 56 -16.15 6.57 -3.31
N ILE A 57 -15.41 7.07 -4.30
CA ILE A 57 -14.95 6.27 -5.44
C ILE A 57 -13.92 5.23 -4.98
N LEU A 58 -12.99 5.63 -4.11
CA LEU A 58 -12.02 4.70 -3.53
C LEU A 58 -12.71 3.63 -2.70
N LEU A 59 -13.71 3.99 -1.89
CA LEU A 59 -14.53 3.04 -1.14
C LEU A 59 -15.23 2.05 -2.07
N CYS A 60 -15.84 2.52 -3.16
CA CYS A 60 -16.49 1.65 -4.15
C CYS A 60 -15.49 0.64 -4.75
N ILE A 61 -14.31 1.09 -5.18
CA ILE A 61 -13.27 0.22 -5.74
C ILE A 61 -12.84 -0.84 -4.73
N LEU A 62 -12.54 -0.43 -3.50
CA LEU A 62 -12.11 -1.34 -2.43
C LEU A 62 -13.20 -2.35 -2.08
N ASN A 63 -14.47 -1.93 -2.02
CA ASN A 63 -15.59 -2.81 -1.71
C ASN A 63 -15.80 -3.85 -2.81
N LEU A 64 -15.67 -3.45 -4.08
CA LEU A 64 -15.73 -4.38 -5.21
C LEU A 64 -14.63 -5.45 -5.12
N ASP A 65 -13.39 -5.06 -4.82
CA ASP A 65 -12.27 -5.98 -4.68
C ASP A 65 -12.45 -6.95 -3.49
N VAL A 66 -12.88 -6.44 -2.33
CA VAL A 66 -13.15 -7.28 -1.15
C VAL A 66 -14.28 -8.28 -1.40
N ARG A 67 -15.32 -7.91 -2.16
CA ARG A 67 -16.43 -8.82 -2.50
C ARG A 67 -16.04 -9.86 -3.54
N ALA A 68 -15.24 -9.49 -4.52
CA ALA A 68 -14.77 -10.41 -5.57
C ALA A 68 -13.77 -11.44 -5.03
N CYS A 69 -12.96 -11.07 -4.04
CA CYS A 69 -12.09 -11.98 -3.33
C CYS A 69 -12.83 -12.65 -2.17
N HIS A 70 -13.19 -13.93 -2.31
CA HIS A 70 -13.75 -14.77 -1.23
C HIS A 70 -12.77 -15.06 -0.08
N HIS A 71 -11.75 -14.21 0.13
CA HIS A 71 -10.73 -14.39 1.14
C HIS A 71 -10.95 -13.40 2.30
N PRO A 72 -11.34 -13.85 3.51
CA PRO A 72 -11.69 -12.96 4.63
C PRO A 72 -10.59 -11.97 5.02
N LYS A 73 -9.32 -12.30 4.75
CA LYS A 73 -8.19 -11.42 5.06
C LYS A 73 -7.96 -10.28 4.05
N ARG A 74 -8.69 -10.25 2.93
CA ARG A 74 -8.43 -9.29 1.83
C ARG A 74 -8.50 -7.84 2.29
N LYS A 75 -9.53 -7.48 3.07
CA LYS A 75 -9.67 -6.14 3.65
C LYS A 75 -8.48 -5.73 4.53
N TYR A 76 -7.88 -6.66 5.27
CA TYR A 76 -6.69 -6.37 6.08
C TYR A 76 -5.44 -6.16 5.22
N GLN A 77 -5.31 -6.90 4.11
CA GLN A 77 -4.22 -6.67 3.15
C GLN A 77 -4.32 -5.28 2.53
N LEU A 78 -5.53 -4.88 2.10
CA LEU A 78 -5.78 -3.55 1.55
C LEU A 78 -5.55 -2.45 2.59
N ALA A 79 -5.92 -2.68 3.85
CA ALA A 79 -5.65 -1.75 4.95
C ALA A 79 -4.14 -1.58 5.25
N GLY A 80 -3.29 -2.47 4.74
CA GLY A 80 -1.83 -2.37 4.85
C GLY A 80 -1.16 -1.47 3.81
N VAL A 81 -1.87 -1.05 2.76
CA VAL A 81 -1.28 -0.30 1.63
C VAL A 81 -0.86 1.11 2.03
N CYS A 82 -1.77 1.88 2.64
CA CYS A 82 -1.49 3.20 3.16
C CYS A 82 -2.51 3.61 4.23
N GLN A 83 -2.20 4.68 4.98
CA GLN A 83 -3.06 5.15 6.06
C GLN A 83 -4.47 5.54 5.59
N ARG A 84 -4.59 6.10 4.37
CA ARG A 84 -5.90 6.46 3.79
C ARG A 84 -6.78 5.23 3.58
N TRP A 85 -6.22 4.15 3.00
CA TRP A 85 -6.95 2.91 2.75
C TRP A 85 -7.33 2.23 4.07
N LYS A 86 -6.40 2.22 5.03
CA LYS A 86 -6.66 1.77 6.39
C LYS A 86 -7.88 2.46 6.98
N ASN A 87 -7.88 3.79 7.04
CA ASN A 87 -8.99 4.55 7.64
C ASN A 87 -10.32 4.25 6.92
N ILE A 88 -10.34 4.27 5.58
CA ILE A 88 -11.56 3.96 4.81
C ILE A 88 -12.10 2.57 5.16
N ILE A 89 -11.24 1.55 5.16
CA ILE A 89 -11.66 0.17 5.42
C ILE A 89 -12.10 0.00 6.87
N LEU A 90 -11.36 0.59 7.81
CA LEU A 90 -11.61 0.45 9.23
C LEU A 90 -12.86 1.20 9.68
N ASP A 91 -13.17 2.34 9.06
CA ASP A 91 -14.25 3.24 9.47
C ASP A 91 -15.56 3.03 8.70
N SER A 92 -15.53 2.34 7.55
CA SER A 92 -16.71 2.09 6.73
C SER A 92 -17.39 0.78 7.11
N PRO A 93 -18.64 0.79 7.62
CA PRO A 93 -19.33 -0.41 8.06
C PRO A 93 -19.49 -1.50 6.99
N SER A 94 -19.56 -1.12 5.71
CA SER A 94 -19.76 -2.03 4.57
C SER A 94 -18.70 -3.12 4.41
N PHE A 95 -17.50 -2.94 4.97
CA PHE A 95 -16.45 -3.97 4.97
C PHE A 95 -16.59 -5.01 6.10
N TRP A 96 -17.53 -4.79 7.02
CA TRP A 96 -17.68 -5.53 8.26
C TRP A 96 -19.05 -6.21 8.39
N THR A 97 -19.94 -6.05 7.41
CA THR A 97 -21.27 -6.68 7.42
C THR A 97 -21.23 -8.17 7.14
N THR A 98 -20.23 -8.65 6.39
CA THR A 98 -20.10 -10.08 6.06
C THR A 98 -19.25 -10.82 7.10
N ILE A 99 -19.85 -11.78 7.80
CA ILE A 99 -19.21 -12.57 8.86
C ILE A 99 -19.15 -14.03 8.42
N HIS A 100 -17.94 -14.59 8.38
CA HIS A 100 -17.74 -16.03 8.20
C HIS A 100 -17.76 -16.72 9.56
N VAL A 101 -18.62 -17.72 9.71
CA VAL A 101 -18.84 -18.42 10.99
C VAL A 101 -17.64 -19.29 11.39
N ALA A 102 -16.80 -19.71 10.44
CA ALA A 102 -15.57 -20.45 10.72
C ALA A 102 -14.40 -19.56 11.23
N THR A 103 -14.68 -18.38 11.79
CA THR A 103 -13.66 -17.43 12.29
C THR A 103 -13.66 -17.36 13.82
N SER A 104 -12.62 -16.76 14.41
CA SER A 104 -12.54 -16.64 15.87
C SER A 104 -13.61 -15.70 16.44
N ALA A 105 -14.04 -15.95 17.68
CA ALA A 105 -14.96 -15.07 18.41
C ALA A 105 -14.50 -13.60 18.42
N SER A 106 -13.20 -13.35 18.59
CA SER A 106 -12.62 -12.00 18.52
C SER A 106 -12.80 -11.32 17.17
N SER A 107 -12.68 -12.09 16.08
CA SER A 107 -12.95 -11.60 14.72
C SER A 107 -14.42 -11.23 14.56
N ILE A 108 -15.32 -12.10 15.03
CA ILE A 108 -16.78 -11.86 14.99
C ILE A 108 -17.13 -10.59 15.76
N MET A 109 -16.65 -10.42 17.00
CA MET A 109 -16.88 -9.22 17.80
C MET A 109 -16.38 -7.96 17.09
N THR A 110 -15.21 -8.01 16.46
CA THR A 110 -14.69 -6.89 15.67
C THR A 110 -15.61 -6.52 14.50
N HIS A 111 -16.23 -7.50 13.83
CA HIS A 111 -17.20 -7.24 12.76
C HIS A 111 -18.47 -6.60 13.31
N LEU A 112 -18.98 -7.12 14.43
CA LEU A 112 -20.17 -6.57 15.09
C LEU A 112 -19.97 -5.12 15.51
N GLU A 113 -18.87 -4.80 16.18
CA GLU A 113 -18.55 -3.43 16.59
C GLU A 113 -18.46 -2.48 15.39
N ARG A 114 -17.79 -2.90 14.32
CA ARG A 114 -17.52 -2.04 13.15
C ARG A 114 -18.66 -1.95 12.15
N SER A 115 -19.56 -2.92 12.14
CA SER A 115 -20.79 -2.88 11.36
C SER A 115 -21.77 -1.81 11.86
N ARG A 116 -21.62 -1.33 13.11
CA ARG A 116 -22.45 -0.26 13.72
C ARG A 116 -23.96 -0.52 13.62
N GLY A 117 -24.36 -1.78 13.73
CA GLY A 117 -25.77 -2.19 13.65
C GLY A 117 -26.34 -2.24 12.24
N ALA A 118 -25.50 -2.18 11.19
CA ALA A 118 -25.93 -2.47 9.83
C ALA A 118 -26.37 -3.93 9.68
N LEU A 119 -27.17 -4.21 8.66
CA LEU A 119 -27.58 -5.56 8.31
C LEU A 119 -26.35 -6.44 8.01
N LEU A 120 -26.37 -7.66 8.55
CA LEU A 120 -25.25 -8.60 8.49
C LEU A 120 -25.53 -9.72 7.50
N ASP A 121 -24.50 -10.10 6.75
CA ASP A 121 -24.49 -11.29 5.90
C ASP A 121 -23.68 -12.39 6.59
N ILE A 122 -24.35 -13.47 7.01
CA ILE A 122 -23.70 -14.59 7.69
C ILE A 122 -23.37 -15.69 6.68
N VAL A 123 -22.08 -15.99 6.54
CA VAL A 123 -21.57 -17.02 5.62
C VAL A 123 -21.17 -18.25 6.41
N ILE A 124 -21.87 -19.36 6.13
CA ILE A 124 -21.60 -20.68 6.71
C ILE A 124 -21.03 -21.57 5.61
N GLU A 125 -19.71 -21.71 5.58
CA GLU A 125 -19.03 -22.67 4.70
C GLU A 125 -18.97 -24.04 5.39
N ALA A 126 -19.93 -24.89 5.08
CA ALA A 126 -19.90 -26.29 5.49
C ALA A 126 -19.01 -27.06 4.50
N SER A 127 -17.76 -27.34 4.87
CA SER A 127 -16.96 -28.30 4.11
C SER A 127 -17.62 -29.68 4.22
N LEU A 128 -18.14 -30.20 3.11
CA LEU A 128 -18.84 -31.50 3.06
C LEU A 128 -17.97 -32.71 3.45
N TRP A 129 -16.68 -32.50 3.71
CA TRP A 129 -15.68 -33.55 3.88
C TRP A 129 -15.01 -33.59 5.27
N SER A 130 -15.43 -32.77 6.24
CA SER A 130 -14.85 -32.78 7.59
C SER A 130 -15.91 -32.59 8.67
N GLN A 131 -16.31 -33.70 9.31
CA GLN A 131 -17.20 -33.67 10.48
C GLN A 131 -16.61 -32.87 11.65
N SER A 132 -15.28 -32.79 11.74
CA SER A 132 -14.55 -32.02 12.76
C SER A 132 -14.78 -30.50 12.66
N ASN A 133 -15.23 -30.00 11.50
CA ASN A 133 -15.43 -28.57 11.29
C ASN A 133 -16.77 -28.05 11.84
N HIS A 134 -17.76 -28.92 12.12
CA HIS A 134 -19.07 -28.49 12.64
C HIS A 134 -19.00 -27.99 14.08
N LEU A 135 -18.19 -28.63 14.94
CA LEU A 135 -17.99 -28.17 16.33
C LEU A 135 -17.31 -26.81 16.39
N ALA A 136 -16.46 -26.48 15.40
CA ALA A 136 -15.80 -25.18 15.31
C ALA A 136 -16.78 -24.03 14.97
N LEU A 137 -17.97 -24.35 14.44
CA LEU A 137 -19.00 -23.37 14.13
C LEU A 137 -19.84 -23.00 15.36
N VAL A 138 -19.98 -23.90 16.35
CA VAL A 138 -20.89 -23.72 17.48
C VAL A 138 -20.62 -22.42 18.26
N PRO A 139 -19.38 -22.11 18.69
CA PRO A 139 -19.12 -20.88 19.43
C PRO A 139 -19.44 -19.61 18.62
N SER A 140 -19.21 -19.67 17.31
CA SER A 140 -19.49 -18.56 16.41
C SER A 140 -20.99 -18.37 16.22
N LEU A 141 -21.74 -19.47 16.04
CA LEU A 141 -23.20 -19.45 15.91
C LEU A 141 -23.89 -18.97 17.19
N ASP A 142 -23.37 -19.31 18.36
CA ASP A 142 -23.89 -18.81 19.64
C ASP A 142 -23.76 -17.28 19.75
N ILE A 143 -22.75 -16.67 19.13
CA ILE A 143 -22.55 -15.21 19.13
C ILE A 143 -23.50 -14.52 18.15
N VAL A 144 -23.64 -15.03 16.92
CA VAL A 144 -24.48 -14.38 15.89
C VAL A 144 -25.95 -14.78 15.95
N GLY A 145 -26.30 -15.94 16.51
CA GLY A 145 -27.67 -16.45 16.61
C GLY A 145 -28.66 -15.45 17.23
N PRO A 146 -28.34 -14.82 18.38
CA PRO A 146 -29.20 -13.80 18.99
C PRO A 146 -29.42 -12.55 18.12
N LEU A 147 -28.55 -12.29 17.14
CA LEU A 147 -28.65 -11.13 16.26
C LEU A 147 -29.61 -11.35 15.09
N ALA A 148 -30.01 -12.59 14.81
CA ALA A 148 -30.96 -12.91 13.74
C ALA A 148 -32.39 -12.41 14.02
N HIS A 149 -32.67 -11.99 15.26
CA HIS A 149 -34.00 -11.56 15.72
C HIS A 149 -34.08 -10.07 16.07
N ARG A 150 -33.06 -9.28 15.73
CA ARG A 150 -33.02 -7.82 15.89
C ARG A 150 -33.28 -7.13 14.57
#